data_AF-A0A1H7LDY9-F1
#
_entry.id   AF-A0A1H7LDY9-F1
#
_cell.length_a   1.000
_cell.length_b   1.000
_cell.length_c   1.000
_cell.angle_alpha   90.00
_cell.angle_beta   90.00
_cell.angle_gamma   90.00
#
_symmetry.space_group_name_H-M   'P 1'
#
loop_
_entity.id
_entity.type
_entity.pdbx_description
1 polymer ?
#
loop_
_entity_poly.entity_id
_entity_poly.type
_entity_poly.pdbx_seq_one_letter_code
_entity_poly.pdbx_strand_id
1 'polypeptide(L)'
;MKVTLTRPKRYFTGNSKVKVRLDGAVVAEINGDETVDIELTKQEAVLQLKQLTAKSNKLRVSDGDQIDTEASLWAYIMPLVQAVIFTILLFTYDYFQSMGIFEGRPFWFFLLIIPLAAFISGIPRMLFDTFVIFNDNDKVEYRDHKFQ
;
A
#
# COMPACT_ATOMS: atom_id res chain seq x y z
N MET A 1 -15.63 -6.10 24.02
CA MET A 1 -14.98 -4.88 23.51
C MET A 1 -14.73 -5.07 22.03
N LYS A 2 -15.14 -4.13 21.19
CA LYS A 2 -15.03 -4.23 19.73
C LYS A 2 -14.65 -2.90 19.09
N VAL A 3 -13.99 -3.00 17.96
CA VAL A 3 -13.65 -1.87 17.08
C VAL A 3 -14.26 -2.14 15.72
N THR A 4 -14.89 -1.14 15.13
CA THR A 4 -15.47 -1.27 13.79
C THR A 4 -14.49 -0.68 12.79
N LEU A 5 -14.03 -1.50 11.85
CA LEU A 5 -13.14 -1.10 10.78
C LEU A 5 -13.89 -1.05 9.45
N THR A 6 -13.91 0.11 8.80
CA THR A 6 -14.51 0.30 7.49
C THR A 6 -13.43 0.54 6.44
N ARG A 7 -13.49 -0.24 5.36
CA ARG A 7 -12.60 -0.07 4.21
C ARG A 7 -13.40 0.33 2.97
N PRO A 8 -13.47 1.61 2.63
CA PRO A 8 -14.19 2.04 1.44
C PRO A 8 -13.53 1.47 0.18
N LYS A 9 -14.33 1.17 -0.85
CA LYS A 9 -13.84 0.82 -2.19
C LYS A 9 -13.35 2.05 -2.94
N ARG A 10 -12.29 2.63 -2.44
CA ARG A 10 -11.51 3.67 -3.12
C ARG A 10 -10.15 3.02 -3.42
N TYR A 11 -9.43 3.51 -4.43
CA TYR A 11 -8.06 3.05 -4.80
C TYR A 11 -7.94 1.81 -5.69
N PHE A 12 -6.80 1.71 -6.38
CA PHE A 12 -6.39 0.57 -7.21
C PHE A 12 -6.29 -0.77 -6.46
N THR A 13 -6.26 -0.74 -5.13
CA THR A 13 -6.14 -1.93 -4.27
C THR A 13 -7.47 -2.44 -3.73
N GLY A 14 -8.61 -1.81 -4.08
CA GLY A 14 -9.94 -2.18 -3.57
C GLY A 14 -10.32 -3.64 -3.79
N ASN A 15 -9.79 -4.30 -4.82
CA ASN A 15 -10.08 -5.70 -5.13
C ASN A 15 -9.19 -6.72 -4.39
N SER A 16 -8.28 -6.26 -3.54
CA SER A 16 -7.33 -7.13 -2.84
C SER A 16 -7.63 -7.21 -1.36
N LYS A 17 -7.54 -8.42 -0.79
CA LYS A 17 -7.68 -8.67 0.65
C LYS A 17 -6.54 -8.01 1.41
N VAL A 18 -6.88 -7.35 2.52
CA VAL A 18 -5.92 -6.74 3.44
C VAL A 18 -6.01 -7.46 4.77
N LYS A 19 -4.86 -7.85 5.32
CA LYS A 19 -4.77 -8.50 6.62
C LYS A 19 -4.85 -7.46 7.72
N VAL A 20 -5.80 -7.64 8.63
CA VAL A 20 -5.96 -6.83 9.83
C VAL A 20 -5.11 -7.45 10.94
N ARG A 21 -4.25 -6.65 11.55
CA ARG A 21 -3.38 -7.07 12.65
C ARG A 21 -3.69 -6.30 13.92
N LEU A 22 -3.87 -7.02 15.02
CA LEU A 22 -3.93 -6.48 16.37
C LEU A 22 -2.70 -6.95 17.14
N ASP A 23 -1.97 -6.02 17.77
CA ASP A 23 -0.73 -6.28 18.51
C ASP A 23 0.29 -7.13 17.71
N GLY A 24 0.25 -7.03 16.38
CA GLY A 24 1.12 -7.77 15.45
C GLY A 24 0.59 -9.15 15.00
N ALA A 25 -0.44 -9.69 15.64
CA ALA A 25 -1.10 -10.93 15.23
C ALA A 25 -2.19 -10.66 14.19
N VAL A 26 -2.34 -11.52 13.18
CA VAL A 26 -3.43 -11.40 12.20
C VAL A 26 -4.72 -11.90 12.83
N VAL A 27 -5.74 -11.06 12.86
CA VAL A 27 -7.03 -11.36 13.49
C VAL A 27 -8.17 -11.46 12.49
N ALA A 28 -8.07 -10.77 11.36
CA ALA A 28 -9.09 -10.79 10.30
C ALA A 28 -8.48 -10.45 8.94
N GLU A 29 -9.27 -10.61 7.88
CA GLU A 29 -8.99 -10.08 6.55
C GLU A 29 -10.20 -9.27 6.09
N ILE A 30 -9.95 -8.14 5.42
CA ILE A 30 -10.99 -7.21 4.96
C ILE A 30 -10.82 -6.88 3.47
N ASN A 31 -11.92 -6.95 2.72
CA ASN A 31 -11.99 -6.57 1.31
C ASN A 31 -12.30 -5.07 1.15
N GLY A 32 -12.24 -4.55 -0.06
CA GLY A 32 -12.75 -3.21 -0.33
C GLY A 32 -14.28 -3.23 -0.32
N ASP A 33 -14.88 -2.17 0.19
CA ASP A 33 -16.32 -2.03 0.45
C ASP A 33 -16.86 -2.87 1.61
N GLU A 34 -15.99 -3.27 2.53
CA GLU A 34 -16.36 -4.10 3.67
C GLU A 34 -16.19 -3.32 4.98
N THR A 35 -17.11 -3.59 5.90
CA THR A 35 -17.03 -3.17 7.29
C THR A 35 -16.95 -4.43 8.15
N VAL A 36 -15.99 -4.49 9.05
CA VAL A 36 -15.77 -5.64 9.93
C VAL A 36 -15.66 -5.18 11.37
N ASP A 37 -16.34 -5.90 12.26
CA ASP A 37 -16.17 -5.74 13.70
C ASP A 37 -15.03 -6.65 14.16
N ILE A 38 -14.07 -6.06 14.86
CA ILE A 38 -12.89 -6.76 15.37
C ILE A 38 -13.00 -6.82 16.88
N GLU A 39 -12.97 -8.04 17.44
CA GLU A 39 -12.99 -8.24 18.88
C GLU A 39 -11.64 -7.87 19.51
N LEU A 40 -11.69 -7.08 20.58
CA LEU A 40 -10.54 -6.73 21.39
C LEU A 40 -10.47 -7.64 22.62
N THR A 41 -9.31 -8.25 22.86
CA THR A 41 -9.03 -9.03 24.08
C THR A 41 -8.52 -8.17 25.25
N LYS A 42 -8.22 -6.89 25.01
CA LYS A 42 -7.66 -5.94 25.99
C LYS A 42 -8.34 -4.56 25.84
N GLN A 43 -8.22 -3.71 26.85
CA GLN A 43 -8.76 -2.34 26.83
C GLN A 43 -8.19 -1.48 25.69
N GLU A 44 -6.89 -1.62 25.42
CA GLU A 44 -6.20 -0.95 24.32
C GLU A 44 -5.44 -1.98 23.49
N ALA A 45 -5.41 -1.80 22.17
CA ALA A 45 -4.62 -2.60 21.26
C ALA A 45 -4.03 -1.75 20.14
N VAL A 46 -3.00 -2.25 19.46
CA VAL A 46 -2.42 -1.59 18.30
C VAL A 46 -2.92 -2.24 17.02
N LEU A 47 -3.70 -1.50 16.24
CA LEU A 47 -4.21 -1.89 14.94
C LEU A 47 -3.18 -1.54 13.84
N GLN A 48 -3.01 -2.46 12.89
CA GLN A 48 -2.25 -2.23 11.67
C GLN A 48 -2.82 -3.05 10.52
N LEU A 49 -2.89 -2.47 9.33
CA LEU A 49 -3.26 -3.17 8.10
C LEU A 49 -2.02 -3.59 7.32
N LYS A 50 -2.05 -4.77 6.71
CA LYS A 50 -0.96 -5.30 5.88
C LYS A 50 -1.47 -5.92 4.60
N GLN A 51 -0.86 -5.53 3.48
CA GLN A 51 -1.11 -6.11 2.17
C GLN A 51 0.22 -6.44 1.48
N LEU A 52 0.52 -7.73 1.28
CA LEU A 52 1.81 -8.18 0.74
C LEU A 52 2.99 -7.55 1.51
N THR A 53 3.82 -6.74 0.83
CA THR A 53 4.95 -5.98 1.40
C THR A 53 4.56 -4.61 1.94
N ALA A 54 3.36 -4.11 1.59
CA ALA A 54 2.83 -2.84 2.05
C ALA A 54 2.15 -2.98 3.42
N LYS A 55 2.23 -1.91 4.21
CA LYS A 55 1.63 -1.78 5.54
C LYS A 55 0.98 -0.41 5.69
N SER A 56 0.10 -0.29 6.69
CA SER A 56 -0.36 1.01 7.20
C SER A 56 0.49 1.50 8.36
N ASN A 57 0.24 2.74 8.76
CA ASN A 57 0.61 3.23 10.09
C ASN A 57 0.00 2.34 11.19
N LYS A 58 0.57 2.45 12.38
CA LYS A 58 0.03 1.84 13.60
C LYS A 58 -0.89 2.83 14.28
N LEU A 59 -2.07 2.36 14.69
CA LEU A 59 -3.04 3.17 15.42
C LEU A 59 -3.40 2.46 16.72
N ARG A 60 -3.39 3.19 17.84
CA ARG A 60 -3.89 2.68 19.11
C ARG A 60 -5.42 2.80 19.08
N VAL A 61 -6.10 1.72 19.40
CA VAL A 61 -7.57 1.63 19.36
C VAL A 61 -8.11 1.11 20.69
N SER A 62 -9.29 1.59 21.04
CA SER A 62 -10.03 1.29 22.26
C SER A 62 -11.46 0.83 21.94
N ASP A 63 -12.16 0.29 22.93
CA ASP A 63 -13.54 -0.18 22.76
C ASP A 63 -14.47 0.92 22.24
N GLY A 64 -15.20 0.62 21.16
CA GLY A 64 -16.15 1.54 20.53
C GLY A 64 -15.56 2.44 19.44
N ASP A 65 -14.26 2.37 19.17
CA ASP A 65 -13.64 3.16 18.09
C ASP A 65 -14.16 2.77 16.70
N GLN A 66 -14.32 3.78 15.85
CA GLN A 66 -14.66 3.63 14.43
C GLN A 66 -13.44 3.99 13.60
N ILE A 67 -12.88 3.00 12.91
CA ILE A 67 -11.65 3.16 12.15
C ILE A 67 -11.97 3.18 10.67
N ASP A 68 -11.49 4.22 10.01
CA ASP A 68 -11.54 4.36 8.56
C ASP A 68 -10.15 4.17 7.95
N THR A 69 -10.14 3.91 6.65
CA THR A 69 -8.90 3.74 5.88
C THR A 69 -8.83 4.72 4.71
N GLU A 70 -7.66 5.31 4.52
CA GLU A 70 -7.33 6.16 3.38
C GLU A 70 -6.04 5.68 2.71
N ALA A 71 -5.88 6.01 1.43
CA ALA A 71 -4.61 5.85 0.76
C ALA A 71 -3.66 6.96 1.15
N SER A 72 -2.40 6.57 1.36
CA SER A 72 -1.30 7.52 1.45
C SER A 72 -1.05 8.21 0.11
N LEU A 73 -0.35 9.34 0.14
CA LEU A 73 0.18 9.99 -1.06
C LEU A 73 1.05 9.02 -1.90
N TRP A 74 1.82 8.15 -1.24
CA TRP A 74 2.67 7.15 -1.89
C TRP A 74 1.88 6.14 -2.72
N ALA A 75 0.67 5.78 -2.31
CA ALA A 75 -0.18 4.90 -3.11
C ALA A 75 -0.55 5.50 -4.48
N TYR A 76 -0.58 6.84 -4.58
CA TYR A 76 -0.84 7.57 -5.83
C TYR A 76 0.42 7.85 -6.65
N ILE A 77 1.52 8.19 -5.97
CA ILE A 77 2.80 8.50 -6.63
C ILE A 77 3.44 7.25 -7.23
N MET A 78 3.32 6.10 -6.56
CA MET A 78 4.02 4.87 -6.98
C MET A 78 3.67 4.39 -8.38
N PRO A 79 2.39 4.30 -8.80
CA PRO A 79 2.04 3.99 -10.18
C PRO A 79 2.65 4.95 -11.21
N LEU A 80 2.72 6.25 -10.88
CA LEU A 80 3.30 7.26 -11.78
C LEU A 80 4.82 7.09 -11.92
N VAL A 81 5.52 6.86 -10.79
CA VAL A 81 6.95 6.55 -10.80
C VAL A 81 7.24 5.28 -11.61
N GLN A 82 6.41 4.24 -11.45
CA GLN A 82 6.52 3.03 -12.25
C GLN A 82 6.35 3.29 -13.76
N ALA A 83 5.35 4.09 -14.14
CA ALA A 83 5.13 4.44 -15.54
C ALA A 83 6.33 5.17 -16.16
N VAL A 84 6.92 6.12 -15.44
CA VAL A 84 8.12 6.86 -15.89
C VAL A 84 9.30 5.92 -16.07
N ILE A 85 9.57 5.06 -15.09
CA ILE A 85 10.69 4.12 -15.14
C ILE A 85 10.52 3.11 -16.27
N PHE A 86 9.31 2.57 -16.45
CA PHE A 86 9.02 1.65 -17.54
C PHE A 86 9.21 2.33 -18.91
N THR A 87 8.80 3.59 -19.03
CA THR A 87 9.01 4.40 -20.24
C THR A 87 10.50 4.56 -20.53
N ILE A 88 11.31 4.97 -19.54
CA ILE A 88 12.76 5.12 -19.70
C ILE A 88 13.41 3.79 -20.14
N LEU A 89 13.01 2.67 -19.54
CA LEU A 89 13.53 1.35 -19.89
C LEU A 89 13.21 0.95 -21.33
N LEU A 90 11.99 1.25 -21.82
CA LEU A 90 11.61 1.01 -23.21
C LEU A 90 12.42 1.86 -24.19
N PHE A 91 12.62 3.16 -23.90
CA PHE A 91 13.47 4.02 -24.72
C PHE A 91 14.93 3.56 -24.72
N THR A 92 15.44 3.15 -23.57
CA THR A 92 16.81 2.63 -23.43
C THR A 92 17.00 1.37 -24.27
N TYR A 93 16.01 0.47 -24.26
CA TYR A 93 16.01 -0.72 -25.11
C TYR A 93 16.07 -0.38 -26.59
N ASP A 94 15.21 0.52 -27.05
CA ASP A 94 15.13 0.95 -28.45
C ASP A 94 16.42 1.63 -28.91
N TYR A 95 17.00 2.48 -28.07
CA TYR A 95 18.30 3.12 -28.32
C TYR A 95 19.42 2.09 -28.47
N PHE A 96 19.54 1.13 -27.57
CA PHE A 96 20.56 0.08 -27.66
C PHE A 96 20.37 -0.86 -28.85
N GLN A 97 19.12 -1.17 -29.22
CA GLN A 97 18.78 -1.87 -30.46
C GLN A 97 19.29 -1.09 -31.69
N SER A 98 19.03 0.22 -31.75
CA SER A 98 19.45 1.06 -32.90
C SER A 98 20.97 1.15 -33.08
N MET A 99 21.73 1.03 -31.98
CA MET A 99 23.20 1.03 -32.01
C MET A 99 23.80 -0.34 -32.37
N GLY A 100 22.97 -1.36 -32.61
CA GLY A 100 23.43 -2.71 -32.92
C GLY A 100 24.13 -3.41 -31.75
N ILE A 101 23.99 -2.90 -30.52
CA ILE A 101 24.59 -3.50 -29.31
C ILE A 101 23.95 -4.85 -29.00
N PHE A 102 22.68 -5.02 -29.37
CA PHE A 102 21.96 -6.26 -29.24
C PHE A 102 21.76 -6.90 -30.61
N GLU A 103 22.49 -7.97 -30.91
CA GLU A 103 22.16 -8.82 -32.04
C GLU A 103 20.87 -9.60 -31.74
N GLY A 104 19.77 -9.25 -32.42
CA GLY A 104 18.47 -9.92 -32.29
C GLY A 104 17.61 -9.42 -31.12
N ARG A 105 16.85 -10.34 -30.49
CA ARG A 105 15.99 -10.04 -29.32
C ARG A 105 16.67 -10.54 -28.05
N PRO A 106 17.40 -9.70 -27.31
CA PRO A 106 18.15 -10.14 -26.13
C PRO A 106 17.17 -10.43 -24.99
N PHE A 107 16.70 -11.66 -24.87
CA PHE A 107 15.80 -12.07 -23.78
C PHE A 107 16.40 -11.80 -22.39
N TRP A 108 17.75 -11.80 -22.28
CA TRP A 108 18.49 -11.43 -21.07
C TRP A 108 18.23 -9.99 -20.60
N PHE A 109 17.91 -9.07 -21.50
CA PHE A 109 17.58 -7.69 -21.15
C PHE A 109 16.28 -7.64 -20.32
N PHE A 110 15.28 -8.44 -20.69
CA PHE A 110 14.06 -8.59 -19.90
C PHE A 110 14.30 -9.31 -18.57
N LEU A 111 15.22 -10.28 -18.53
CA LEU A 111 15.62 -10.96 -17.29
C LEU A 111 16.29 -10.02 -16.26
N LEU A 112 16.92 -8.92 -16.70
CA LEU A 112 17.48 -7.89 -15.81
C LEU A 112 16.43 -6.83 -15.43
N ILE A 113 15.54 -6.48 -16.35
CA ILE A 113 14.52 -5.46 -16.11
C ILE A 113 13.47 -5.91 -15.09
N ILE A 114 12.98 -7.15 -15.19
CA ILE A 114 11.95 -7.66 -14.29
C ILE A 114 12.37 -7.55 -12.81
N PRO A 115 13.55 -8.05 -12.38
CA PRO A 115 14.00 -7.91 -11.01
C PRO A 115 14.30 -6.46 -10.64
N LEU A 116 14.83 -5.64 -11.56
CA LEU A 116 15.07 -4.21 -11.31
C LEU A 116 13.76 -3.46 -11.06
N ALA A 117 12.74 -3.70 -11.88
CA ALA A 117 11.40 -3.12 -11.72
C ALA A 117 10.72 -3.63 -10.44
N ALA A 118 10.89 -4.90 -10.09
CA ALA A 118 10.41 -5.47 -8.83
C ALA A 118 11.11 -4.83 -7.61
N PHE A 119 12.40 -4.56 -7.70
CA PHE A 119 13.18 -3.92 -6.64
C PHE A 119 12.77 -2.45 -6.44
N ILE A 120 12.71 -1.70 -7.54
CA ILE A 120 12.27 -0.30 -7.58
C ILE A 120 10.84 -0.14 -7.05
N SER A 121 9.95 -1.09 -7.33
CA SER A 121 8.56 -1.05 -6.85
C SER A 121 8.38 -1.62 -5.44
N GLY A 122 9.21 -2.58 -5.05
CA GLY A 122 9.11 -3.30 -3.78
C GLY A 122 9.65 -2.48 -2.62
N ILE A 123 10.82 -1.85 -2.78
CA ILE A 123 11.48 -1.10 -1.70
C ILE A 123 10.61 0.04 -1.16
N PRO A 124 10.05 0.93 -2.00
CA PRO A 124 9.28 2.04 -1.46
C PRO A 124 7.99 1.55 -0.79
N ARG A 125 7.39 0.44 -1.23
CA ARG A 125 6.25 -0.18 -0.53
C ARG A 125 6.60 -0.75 0.84
N MET A 126 7.87 -1.07 1.09
CA MET A 126 8.35 -1.51 2.41
C MET A 126 8.69 -0.33 3.32
N LEU A 127 9.19 0.76 2.74
CA LEU A 127 9.63 1.95 3.46
C LEU A 127 8.48 2.91 3.79
N PHE A 128 7.51 3.04 2.89
CA PHE A 128 6.41 3.99 3.03
C PHE A 128 5.08 3.28 3.27
N ASP A 129 4.31 3.84 4.19
CA ASP A 129 2.96 3.36 4.47
C ASP A 129 2.10 3.61 3.24
N THR A 130 1.51 2.55 2.69
CA THR A 130 0.66 2.65 1.50
C THR A 130 -0.77 3.04 1.90
N PHE A 131 -1.15 2.71 3.13
CA PHE A 131 -2.46 3.00 3.71
C PHE A 131 -2.29 3.81 4.99
N VAL A 132 -3.27 4.66 5.26
CA VAL A 132 -3.41 5.36 6.52
C VAL A 132 -4.69 4.89 7.17
N ILE A 133 -4.61 4.52 8.43
CA ILE A 133 -5.76 4.24 9.29
C ILE A 133 -5.88 5.36 10.32
N PHE A 134 -7.11 5.78 10.59
CA PHE A 134 -7.44 6.84 11.53
C PHE A 134 -8.80 6.58 12.17
N ASN A 135 -8.99 7.14 13.36
CA ASN A 135 -10.29 7.12 14.04
C ASN A 135 -11.19 8.19 13.42
N ASP A 136 -12.44 7.84 13.13
CA ASP A 136 -13.42 8.77 12.55
C ASP A 136 -13.71 9.94 13.50
N ASN A 137 -13.60 9.71 14.81
CA ASN A 137 -13.69 10.75 15.84
C ASN A 137 -12.58 11.81 15.72
N ASP A 138 -11.43 11.46 15.14
CA ASP A 138 -10.25 12.32 14.99
C ASP A 138 -10.12 12.91 13.56
N LYS A 139 -11.11 12.67 12.69
CA LYS A 139 -11.07 13.03 11.26
C LYS A 139 -10.89 14.54 11.02
N VAL A 140 -11.25 15.38 11.99
CA VAL A 140 -11.08 16.85 11.95
C VAL A 140 -9.61 17.23 12.09
N GLU A 141 -8.85 16.56 12.95
CA GLU A 141 -7.45 16.90 13.26
C GLU A 141 -6.47 16.39 12.18
N TYR A 142 -6.80 15.27 11.52
CA TYR A 142 -5.95 14.66 10.51
C TYR A 142 -5.94 15.41 9.16
N ARG A 143 -6.99 16.17 8.84
CA ARG A 143 -7.04 16.98 7.61
C ARG A 143 -6.19 18.25 7.69
N ASP A 144 -6.12 18.88 8.85
CA ASP A 144 -5.40 20.16 9.02
C ASP A 144 -3.88 20.00 8.94
N HIS A 145 -3.34 18.83 9.34
CA HIS A 145 -1.91 18.56 9.25
C HIS A 145 -1.40 18.12 7.87
N LYS A 146 -2.28 17.82 6.91
CA LYS A 146 -1.89 17.36 5.57
C LYS A 146 -1.74 18.49 4.54
N PHE A 147 -2.13 19.72 4.88
CA PHE A 147 -2.10 20.89 3.98
C PHE A 147 -1.26 22.08 4.51
N GLN A 148 -0.39 21.85 5.50
CA GLN A 148 0.70 22.76 5.86
C GLN A 148 2.03 22.21 5.35
#